data_AF-A0A5B0ECD0-F1
#
_entry.id   AF-A0A5B0ECD0-F1
#
_cell.length_a   1.000
_cell.length_b   1.000
_cell.length_c   1.000
_cell.angle_alpha   90.00
_cell.angle_beta   90.00
_cell.angle_gamma   90.00
#
_symmetry.space_group_name_H-M   'P 1'
#
loop_
_entity.id
_entity.type
_entity.pdbx_description
1 polymer ?
#
loop_
_entity_poly.entity_id
_entity_poly.type
_entity_poly.pdbx_seq_one_letter_code
_entity_poly.pdbx_strand_id
1 'polypeptide(L)'
;MKTFDHLTVVGLREWVALPDLGVAGLRAKIDTGASTSSLHATDIEPFERDGERWVRFTAHLGTVVQLRHRRCEAPLVTMKTIKSSNGHAQMRYVVSTTLALGDRVWRVEFTLACRKSMRYRLLLGSKALIDGQLVVNPGIKYVQDKPVFPVSTFSTGVA
;
A
#
# COMPACT_ATOMS: atom_id res chain seq x y z
N MET A 1 -28.57 -16.36 -3.45
CA MET A 1 -27.14 -16.40 -3.03
C MET A 1 -26.49 -15.15 -3.57
N LYS A 2 -25.82 -14.33 -2.74
CA LYS A 2 -25.08 -13.18 -3.24
C LYS A 2 -23.73 -13.69 -3.76
N THR A 3 -23.48 -13.57 -5.06
CA THR A 3 -22.20 -13.92 -5.68
C THR A 3 -21.34 -12.66 -5.80
N PHE A 4 -20.02 -12.86 -5.91
CA PHE A 4 -19.03 -11.77 -5.97
C PHE A 4 -18.38 -11.70 -7.35
N ASP A 5 -19.11 -12.06 -8.41
CA ASP A 5 -18.55 -12.35 -9.74
C ASP A 5 -17.84 -11.14 -10.39
N HIS A 6 -18.07 -9.93 -9.87
CA HIS A 6 -17.44 -8.67 -10.29
C HIS A 6 -16.29 -8.19 -9.37
N LEU A 7 -16.08 -8.83 -8.23
CA LEU A 7 -15.07 -8.45 -7.23
C LEU A 7 -13.88 -9.41 -7.27
N THR A 8 -12.67 -8.88 -7.12
CA THR A 8 -11.46 -9.70 -7.08
C THR A 8 -11.26 -10.27 -5.68
N VAL A 9 -11.12 -11.59 -5.57
CA VAL A 9 -10.86 -12.26 -4.29
C VAL A 9 -9.38 -12.18 -3.92
N VAL A 10 -9.11 -11.74 -2.69
CA VAL A 10 -7.76 -11.67 -2.10
C VAL A 10 -7.69 -12.41 -0.78
N GLY A 11 -6.51 -12.89 -0.41
CA GLY A 11 -6.24 -13.49 0.90
C GLY A 11 -5.91 -12.46 1.98
N LEU A 12 -5.53 -12.92 3.18
CA LEU A 12 -5.03 -12.02 4.25
C LEU A 12 -3.64 -11.44 3.95
N ARG A 13 -2.94 -12.00 2.97
CA ARG A 13 -1.67 -11.49 2.46
C ARG A 13 -1.68 -11.58 0.95
N GLU A 14 -1.14 -10.55 0.30
CA GLU A 14 -1.00 -10.52 -1.15
C GLU A 14 0.36 -9.98 -1.59
N TRP A 15 0.71 -10.29 -2.83
CA TRP A 15 1.80 -9.65 -3.53
C TRP A 15 1.29 -8.35 -4.17
N VAL A 16 2.07 -7.27 -4.01
CA VAL A 16 1.74 -5.98 -4.61
C VAL A 16 2.95 -5.30 -5.22
N ALA A 17 2.70 -4.34 -6.09
CA ALA A 17 3.67 -3.36 -6.54
C ALA A 17 3.22 -1.93 -6.22
N LEU A 18 4.20 -1.04 -6.06
CA LEU A 18 4.03 0.40 -5.99
C LEU A 18 4.84 1.02 -7.14
N PRO A 19 4.27 1.14 -8.36
CA PRO A 19 4.98 1.60 -9.55
C PRO A 19 5.62 2.97 -9.42
N ASP A 20 4.93 3.94 -8.81
CA ASP A 20 5.49 5.29 -8.62
C ASP A 20 6.71 5.29 -7.69
N LEU A 21 6.81 4.28 -6.81
CA LEU A 21 7.97 4.04 -5.96
C LEU A 21 8.96 3.03 -6.58
N GLY A 22 8.70 2.61 -7.82
CA GLY A 22 9.46 1.69 -8.67
C GLY A 22 9.76 0.33 -8.03
N VAL A 23 8.82 -0.25 -7.29
CA VAL A 23 9.03 -1.49 -6.53
C VAL A 23 7.89 -2.50 -6.70
N ALA A 24 8.20 -3.76 -6.98
CA ALA A 24 7.23 -4.86 -7.01
C ALA A 24 7.68 -6.05 -6.18
N GLY A 25 6.78 -7.03 -6.07
CA GLY A 25 6.96 -8.23 -5.27
C GLY A 25 6.97 -7.93 -3.78
N LEU A 26 6.22 -6.91 -3.35
CA LEU A 26 6.07 -6.57 -1.93
C LEU A 26 5.01 -7.45 -1.30
N ARG A 27 5.22 -7.86 -0.05
CA ARG A 27 4.20 -8.56 0.73
C ARG A 27 3.36 -7.56 1.49
N ALA A 28 2.10 -7.45 1.11
CA ALA A 28 1.08 -6.71 1.84
C ALA A 28 0.35 -7.62 2.82
N LYS A 29 0.03 -7.12 4.02
CA LYS A 29 -1.03 -7.70 4.86
C LYS A 29 -2.32 -6.93 4.58
N ILE A 30 -3.40 -7.66 4.32
CA ILE A 30 -4.74 -7.07 4.22
C ILE A 30 -5.27 -6.84 5.62
N ASP A 31 -5.70 -5.62 5.91
CA ASP A 31 -6.12 -5.18 7.25
C ASP A 31 -7.44 -4.41 7.17
N THR A 32 -8.56 -5.14 7.16
CA THR A 32 -9.90 -4.57 7.06
C THR A 32 -10.28 -3.67 8.25
N GLY A 33 -9.57 -3.78 9.38
CA GLY A 33 -9.75 -2.93 10.56
C GLY A 33 -9.07 -1.56 10.45
N ALA A 34 -8.15 -1.38 9.50
CA ALA A 34 -7.51 -0.09 9.25
C ALA A 34 -8.23 0.64 8.11
N SER A 35 -8.66 1.89 8.32
CA SER A 35 -9.29 2.67 7.24
C SER A 35 -8.30 3.03 6.13
N THR A 36 -7.16 3.61 6.48
CA THR A 36 -6.12 4.04 5.53
C THR A 36 -4.96 3.04 5.55
N SER A 37 -4.41 2.73 4.38
CA SER A 37 -3.23 1.87 4.25
C SER A 37 -2.01 2.47 4.95
N SER A 38 -1.00 1.65 5.24
CA SER A 38 0.23 2.13 5.89
C SER A 38 1.48 1.52 5.26
N LEU A 39 2.49 2.35 5.04
CA LEU A 39 3.79 1.97 4.50
C LEU A 39 4.87 2.22 5.56
N HIS A 40 5.77 1.25 5.74
CA HIS A 40 6.92 1.44 6.60
C HIS A 40 7.89 2.43 5.96
N ALA A 41 8.08 3.56 6.66
CA ALA A 41 9.02 4.59 6.25
C ALA A 41 9.84 5.10 7.44
N THR A 42 11.05 5.59 7.14
CA THR A 42 11.94 6.35 8.03
C THR A 42 12.41 7.63 7.33
N ASP A 43 13.12 8.51 8.06
CA ASP A 43 13.73 9.72 7.49
C ASP A 43 12.70 10.58 6.74
N ILE A 44 11.54 10.79 7.38
CA ILE A 44 10.39 11.43 6.76
C ILE A 44 10.50 12.94 6.92
N GLU A 45 10.72 13.64 5.81
CA GLU A 45 11.00 15.07 5.76
C GLU A 45 10.06 15.75 4.75
N PRO A 46 9.14 16.63 5.20
CA PRO A 46 8.34 17.43 4.29
C PRO A 46 9.22 18.50 3.60
N PHE A 47 8.92 18.81 2.34
CA PHE A 47 9.57 19.87 1.59
C PHE A 47 8.61 20.48 0.57
N GLU A 48 9.02 21.58 -0.06
CA GLU A 48 8.26 22.22 -1.15
C GLU A 48 8.98 22.03 -2.48
N ARG A 49 8.21 21.76 -3.54
CA ARG A 49 8.70 21.67 -4.92
C ARG A 49 7.65 22.32 -5.82
N ASP A 50 8.06 23.32 -6.60
CA ASP A 50 7.22 24.01 -7.56
C ASP A 50 5.89 24.53 -6.95
N GLY A 51 5.93 25.00 -5.70
CA GLY A 51 4.77 25.50 -4.95
C GLY A 51 3.86 24.41 -4.37
N GLU A 52 4.18 23.13 -4.55
CA GLU A 52 3.44 22.00 -3.99
C GLU A 52 4.15 21.42 -2.76
N ARG A 53 3.36 20.88 -1.82
CA ARG A 53 3.91 20.18 -0.65
C ARG A 53 4.24 18.74 -1.02
N TRP A 54 5.46 18.34 -0.71
CA TRP A 54 5.99 17.00 -0.92
C TRP A 54 6.52 16.43 0.39
N VAL A 55 6.79 15.14 0.38
CA VAL A 55 7.52 14.47 1.47
C VAL A 55 8.55 13.53 0.89
N ARG A 56 9.77 13.63 1.39
CA ARG A 56 10.86 12.68 1.14
C ARG A 56 10.91 11.67 2.28
N PHE A 57 11.14 10.41 1.97
CA PHE A 57 11.21 9.34 2.97
C PHE A 57 11.99 8.13 2.46
N THR A 58 12.52 7.34 3.39
CA THR A 58 13.09 6.02 3.11
C THR A 58 12.00 4.96 3.26
N ALA A 59 11.48 4.41 2.16
CA ALA A 59 10.53 3.30 2.15
C ALA A 59 11.25 1.97 2.42
N HIS A 60 10.77 1.20 3.40
CA HIS A 60 11.28 -0.14 3.70
C HIS A 60 10.37 -1.18 3.09
N LEU A 61 10.87 -1.90 2.09
CA LEU A 61 10.08 -2.67 1.13
C LEU A 61 10.36 -4.17 1.20
N GLY A 62 11.53 -4.51 1.74
CA GLY A 62 11.92 -5.88 2.00
C GLY A 62 11.26 -6.49 3.23
N THR A 63 11.76 -7.67 3.60
CA THR A 63 11.34 -8.37 4.81
C THR A 63 12.29 -8.02 5.96
N VAL A 64 12.07 -8.55 7.16
CA VAL A 64 13.04 -8.40 8.27
C VAL A 64 14.36 -9.11 7.94
N VAL A 65 14.32 -10.18 7.14
CA VAL A 65 15.50 -10.99 6.76
C VAL A 65 16.18 -10.46 5.49
N GLN A 66 15.38 -10.00 4.53
CA GLN A 66 15.84 -9.44 3.27
C GLN A 66 15.57 -7.94 3.27
N LEU A 67 16.50 -7.17 3.82
CA LEU A 67 16.37 -5.73 3.89
C LEU A 67 16.47 -5.13 2.48
N ARG A 68 15.42 -4.41 2.08
CA ARG A 68 15.38 -3.61 0.86
C ARG A 68 14.73 -2.30 1.21
N HIS A 69 15.41 -1.19 0.96
CA HIS A 69 14.89 0.14 1.17
C HIS A 69 15.13 1.01 -0.05
N ARG A 70 14.35 2.08 -0.18
CA ARG A 70 14.46 3.05 -1.27
C ARG A 70 14.16 4.44 -0.76
N ARG A 71 14.93 5.44 -1.18
CA ARG A 71 14.56 6.84 -1.02
C ARG A 71 13.48 7.19 -2.03
N CYS A 72 12.37 7.72 -1.52
CA CYS A 72 11.19 8.06 -2.28
C CYS A 72 10.81 9.50 -2.00
N GLU A 73 10.15 10.11 -2.98
CA GLU A 73 9.48 11.40 -2.83
C GLU A 73 8.07 11.24 -3.39
N ALA A 74 7.09 11.81 -2.70
CA ALA A 74 5.71 11.80 -3.16
C ALA A 74 4.98 13.08 -2.74
N PRO A 75 3.94 13.50 -3.47
CA PRO A 75 3.08 14.59 -3.05
C PRO A 75 2.47 14.31 -1.67
N LEU A 76 2.50 15.32 -0.80
CA LEU A 76 1.88 15.26 0.52
C LEU A 76 0.38 15.55 0.37
N VAL A 77 -0.44 14.51 0.55
CA VAL A 77 -1.90 14.65 0.47
C VAL A 77 -2.42 15.39 1.70
N THR A 78 -2.05 14.92 2.89
CA THR A 78 -2.50 15.48 4.17
C THR A 78 -1.71 14.88 5.33
N MET A 79 -2.01 15.31 6.56
CA MET A 79 -1.55 14.68 7.79
C MET A 79 -2.76 14.14 8.57
N LYS A 80 -2.66 12.91 9.09
CA LYS A 80 -3.73 12.27 9.86
C LYS A 80 -3.23 11.82 11.22
N THR A 81 -4.01 12.05 12.27
CA THR A 81 -3.79 11.44 13.58
C THR A 81 -4.30 10.00 13.56
N ILE A 82 -3.39 9.04 13.70
CA ILE A 82 -3.69 7.62 13.71
C ILE A 82 -3.63 7.12 15.15
N LYS A 83 -4.76 6.59 15.64
CA LYS A 83 -4.84 5.86 16.91
C LYS A 83 -4.53 4.39 16.66
N SER A 84 -3.50 3.85 17.30
CA SER A 84 -3.21 2.42 17.28
C SER A 84 -4.06 1.67 18.30
N SER A 85 -4.20 0.35 18.11
CA SER A 85 -4.94 -0.53 19.01
C SER A 85 -4.41 -0.58 20.44
N ASN A 86 -3.17 -0.12 20.66
CA ASN A 86 -2.56 0.02 21.98
C ASN A 86 -2.81 1.40 22.64
N GLY A 87 -3.74 2.20 22.11
CA GLY A 87 -4.15 3.48 22.69
C GLY A 87 -3.29 4.69 22.32
N HIS A 88 -2.10 4.51 21.73
CA HIS A 88 -1.25 5.62 21.32
C HIS A 88 -1.79 6.32 20.07
N ALA A 89 -1.70 7.66 20.05
CA ALA A 89 -2.01 8.48 18.89
C ALA A 89 -0.73 9.05 18.29
N GLN A 90 -0.61 9.03 16.97
CA GLN A 90 0.52 9.59 16.25
C GLN A 90 0.04 10.34 15.01
N MET A 91 0.55 11.55 14.80
CA MET A 91 0.36 12.28 13.54
C MET A 91 1.25 11.67 12.45
N ARG A 92 0.68 11.37 11.29
CA ARG A 92 1.38 10.74 10.17
C ARG A 92 1.10 11.44 8.86
N TYR A 93 2.13 11.62 8.05
CA TYR A 93 2.02 12.09 6.67
C TYR A 93 1.31 11.05 5.81
N VAL A 94 0.47 11.53 4.90
CA VAL A 94 -0.27 10.72 3.92
C VAL A 94 0.25 11.04 2.54
N VAL A 95 0.71 10.02 1.84
CA VAL A 95 1.11 10.10 0.43
C VAL A 95 0.15 9.28 -0.41
N SER A 96 0.05 9.57 -1.70
CA SER A 96 -0.71 8.75 -2.63
C SER A 96 0.21 8.17 -3.69
N THR A 97 0.10 6.86 -3.91
CA THR A 97 0.86 6.11 -4.92
C THR A 97 -0.04 5.11 -5.65
N THR A 98 0.30 4.79 -6.88
CA THR A 98 -0.29 3.68 -7.64
C THR A 98 0.02 2.36 -6.96
N LEU A 99 -1.00 1.53 -6.78
CA LEU A 99 -0.91 0.15 -6.30
C LEU A 99 -1.27 -0.78 -7.46
N ALA A 100 -0.48 -1.84 -7.66
CA ALA A 100 -0.87 -2.97 -8.51
C ALA A 100 -1.00 -4.24 -7.66
N LEU A 101 -2.09 -4.98 -7.85
CA LEU A 101 -2.41 -6.23 -7.17
C LEU A 101 -3.22 -7.09 -8.14
N GLY A 102 -2.66 -8.23 -8.55
CA GLY A 102 -3.26 -9.06 -9.60
C GLY A 102 -3.40 -8.29 -10.90
N ASP A 103 -4.59 -8.30 -11.48
CA ASP A 103 -4.98 -7.59 -12.69
C ASP A 103 -5.40 -6.13 -12.46
N ARG A 104 -5.46 -5.67 -11.20
CA ARG A 104 -5.93 -4.33 -10.85
C ARG A 104 -4.80 -3.36 -10.58
N VAL A 105 -4.97 -2.13 -11.06
CA VAL A 105 -4.07 -0.99 -10.84
C VAL A 105 -4.89 0.25 -10.48
N TRP A 106 -4.66 0.83 -9.30
CA TRP A 106 -5.41 2.01 -8.84
C TRP A 106 -4.61 2.86 -7.87
N ARG A 107 -5.05 4.09 -7.61
CA ARG A 107 -4.41 5.03 -6.67
C ARG A 107 -4.79 4.69 -5.24
N VAL A 108 -3.81 4.68 -4.33
CA VAL A 108 -4.02 4.37 -2.91
C VAL A 108 -3.26 5.36 -2.02
N GLU A 109 -3.93 5.80 -0.95
CA GLU A 109 -3.31 6.58 0.11
C GLU A 109 -2.59 5.68 1.13
N PHE A 110 -1.35 6.04 1.47
CA PHE A 110 -0.58 5.42 2.52
C PHE A 110 -0.20 6.43 3.60
N THR A 111 -0.46 6.07 4.85
CA THR A 111 0.22 6.71 5.99
C THR A 111 1.67 6.24 6.06
N LEU A 112 2.60 7.17 6.23
CA LEU A 112 4.00 6.87 6.47
C LEU A 112 4.22 6.60 7.97
N ALA A 113 4.72 5.42 8.33
CA ALA A 113 4.86 5.00 9.72
C ALA A 113 6.15 4.22 9.99
N CYS A 114 6.69 4.35 11.20
CA CYS A 114 7.72 3.42 11.68
C CYS A 114 7.05 2.10 12.11
N ARG A 115 7.34 1.01 11.39
CA ARG A 115 6.81 -0.34 11.60
C ARG A 115 7.94 -1.34 11.80
N LYS A 116 9.07 -0.91 12.39
CA LYS A 116 10.31 -1.70 12.49
C LYS A 116 10.08 -3.06 13.17
N SER A 117 9.28 -3.09 14.23
CA SER A 117 8.90 -4.30 14.99
C SER A 117 7.86 -5.19 14.31
N MET A 118 7.24 -4.74 13.21
CA MET A 118 6.15 -5.46 12.54
C MET A 118 6.68 -6.34 11.39
N ARG A 119 6.08 -7.54 11.24
CA ARG A 119 6.41 -8.49 10.17
C ARG A 119 6.18 -7.94 8.75
N TYR A 120 5.09 -7.18 8.55
CA TYR A 120 4.72 -6.63 7.25
C TYR A 120 4.99 -5.14 7.20
N ARG A 121 5.73 -4.74 6.15
CA ARG A 121 6.09 -3.35 5.90
C ARG A 121 4.97 -2.56 5.21
N LEU A 122 3.97 -3.24 4.67
CA LEU A 122 2.82 -2.64 4.01
C LEU A 122 1.52 -3.28 4.54
N LEU A 123 0.58 -2.43 4.96
CA LEU A 123 -0.81 -2.80 5.24
C LEU A 123 -1.73 -2.19 4.19
N LEU A 124 -2.66 -2.97 3.63
CA LEU A 124 -3.76 -2.44 2.83
C LEU A 124 -5.01 -2.32 3.69
N GLY A 125 -5.44 -1.07 3.90
CA GLY A 125 -6.64 -0.74 4.66
C GLY A 125 -7.91 -0.84 3.82
N SER A 126 -9.07 -0.77 4.48
CA SER A 126 -10.38 -0.96 3.87
C SER A 126 -10.68 0.00 2.71
N LYS A 127 -10.20 1.26 2.74
CA LYS A 127 -10.36 2.18 1.60
C LYS A 127 -9.72 1.63 0.32
N ALA A 128 -8.50 1.12 0.42
CA ALA A 128 -7.82 0.52 -0.73
C ALA A 128 -8.56 -0.71 -1.25
N LEU A 129 -9.21 -1.49 -0.37
CA LEU A 129 -10.02 -2.65 -0.75
C LEU A 129 -11.31 -2.25 -1.46
N ILE A 130 -11.97 -1.19 -1.00
CA ILE A 130 -13.18 -0.64 -1.62
C ILE A 130 -12.85 -0.10 -3.02
N ASP A 131 -11.82 0.74 -3.13
CA ASP A 131 -11.39 1.36 -4.39
C ASP A 131 -10.94 0.29 -5.41
N GLY A 132 -10.29 -0.77 -4.92
CA GLY A 132 -9.87 -1.92 -5.72
C GLY A 132 -10.97 -2.95 -5.97
N GLN A 133 -12.19 -2.77 -5.43
CA GLN A 133 -13.30 -3.73 -5.54
C GLN A 133 -12.89 -5.16 -5.12
N LEU A 134 -12.31 -5.28 -3.93
CA LEU A 134 -11.73 -6.52 -3.42
C LEU A 134 -12.61 -7.18 -2.35
N VAL A 135 -12.66 -8.52 -2.37
CA VAL A 135 -13.26 -9.35 -1.30
C VAL A 135 -12.16 -10.13 -0.61
N VAL A 136 -12.15 -10.10 0.72
CA VAL A 136 -11.13 -10.80 1.52
C VAL A 136 -11.63 -12.18 1.92
N ASN A 137 -10.96 -13.23 1.46
CA ASN A 137 -11.12 -14.58 1.99
C ASN A 137 -10.02 -14.86 3.03
N PRO A 138 -10.36 -14.97 4.32
CA PRO A 138 -9.37 -15.11 5.38
C PRO A 138 -8.65 -16.47 5.38
N GLY A 139 -9.19 -17.48 4.68
CA GLY A 139 -8.64 -18.84 4.60
C GLY A 139 -7.45 -18.99 3.65
N ILE A 140 -7.17 -17.98 2.82
CA ILE A 140 -6.15 -18.04 1.76
C ILE A 140 -5.14 -16.88 1.83
N LYS A 141 -4.06 -17.00 1.07
CA LYS A 141 -2.95 -16.04 1.01
C LYS A 141 -2.25 -16.15 -0.35
N TYR A 142 -1.79 -15.02 -0.89
CA TYR A 142 -1.10 -14.93 -2.18
C TYR A 142 -1.92 -15.57 -3.29
N VAL A 143 -3.18 -15.16 -3.38
CA VAL A 143 -4.15 -15.67 -4.35
C VAL A 143 -3.83 -15.11 -5.74
N GLN A 144 -3.40 -13.86 -5.77
CA GLN A 144 -3.13 -13.13 -6.99
C GLN A 144 -1.67 -13.34 -7.41
N ASP A 145 -1.44 -13.30 -8.72
CA ASP A 145 -0.11 -13.42 -9.28
C ASP A 145 0.81 -12.32 -8.76
N LYS A 146 2.07 -12.71 -8.54
CA LYS A 146 3.08 -11.78 -8.04
C LYS A 146 3.39 -10.76 -9.15
N PRO A 147 3.15 -9.45 -8.93
CA PRO A 147 3.46 -8.45 -9.95
C PRO A 147 4.96 -8.43 -10.26
N VAL A 148 5.30 -8.40 -11.54
CA VAL A 148 6.67 -8.26 -12.05
C VAL A 148 6.94 -6.82 -12.48
N PHE A 149 8.22 -6.45 -12.57
CA PHE A 149 8.63 -5.15 -13.14
C PHE A 149 9.10 -5.33 -14.60
N PRO A 150 8.77 -4.40 -15.50
CA PRO A 150 7.77 -3.33 -15.34
C PRO A 150 6.37 -3.93 -15.15
N VAL A 151 5.50 -3.25 -14.38
CA VAL A 151 4.11 -3.69 -14.24
C VAL A 151 3.47 -3.62 -15.61
N SER A 152 3.18 -4.77 -16.21
CA SER A 152 2.45 -4.84 -17.46
C SER A 152 1.03 -4.34 -17.18
N THR A 153 0.74 -3.09 -17.55
CA THR A 153 -0.62 -2.63 -17.67
C THR A 153 -1.24 -3.43 -18.83
N PHE A 154 -1.94 -4.51 -18.51
CA PHE A 154 -2.88 -5.05 -19.46
C PHE A 154 -3.94 -3.98 -19.65
N SER A 155 -3.86 -3.24 -20.76
CA SER A 155 -4.95 -2.41 -21.21
C SER A 155 -6.14 -3.34 -21.43
N THR A 156 -7.13 -3.31 -20.55
CA THR A 156 -8.47 -3.75 -20.92
C THR A 156 -8.92 -2.80 -22.02
N GLY A 157 -8.70 -3.24 -23.25
CA GLY A 157 -9.22 -2.61 -24.44
C GLY A 157 -10.73 -2.46 -24.27
N VAL A 158 -11.18 -1.23 -24.41
CA VAL A 158 -12.57 -0.90 -24.68
C VAL A 158 -12.93 -1.61 -25.99
N ALA A 159 -13.92 -2.50 -25.92
CA ALA A 159 -14.73 -2.94 -27.05
C ALA A 159 -16.19 -2.82 -26.62
#